data_AF-A0A7Y2HHM9-F1
#
_entry.id   AF-A0A7Y2HHM9-F1
#
_cell.length_a   1.000
_cell.length_b   1.000
_cell.length_c   1.000
_cell.angle_alpha   90.00
_cell.angle_beta   90.00
_cell.angle_gamma   90.00
#
_symmetry.space_group_name_H-M   'P 1'
#
loop_
_entity.id
_entity.type
_entity.pdbx_description
1 polymer ?
#
loop_
_entity_poly.entity_id
_entity_poly.type
_entity_poly.pdbx_seq_one_letter_code
_entity_poly.pdbx_strand_id
1 'polypeptide(L)'
;MKKERRKDSFINKPIYPGGMKAMRKFVKERMIYPQEALESKIEGSVLVKYEVNYKGKVTKTEIASGLGYGCDEEAARLVRMFIFKVGKSPRKLRVKFHKSIRINFKLPKVKEKPKTSNVQVNYTITKSKAASPPSSSSSYSYTINI
;
A
#
# COMPACT_ATOMS: atom_id res chain seq x y z
N MET A 1 14.68 11.31 -42.78
CA MET A 1 15.61 11.02 -41.68
C MET A 1 14.85 11.00 -40.36
N LYS A 2 14.77 9.85 -39.67
CA LYS A 2 14.18 9.78 -38.32
C LYS A 2 15.12 10.49 -37.35
N LYS A 3 14.67 11.61 -36.79
CA LYS A 3 15.38 12.33 -35.73
C LYS A 3 15.38 11.47 -34.46
N GLU A 4 16.40 10.65 -34.28
CA GLU A 4 16.62 9.95 -33.01
C GLU A 4 16.74 11.00 -31.90
N ARG A 5 15.73 11.05 -31.02
CA ARG A 5 15.79 11.92 -29.84
C ARG A 5 16.92 11.41 -28.96
N ARG A 6 17.96 12.24 -28.78
CA ARG A 6 19.09 11.90 -27.91
C ARG A 6 18.55 11.48 -26.54
N LYS A 7 18.91 10.28 -26.10
CA LYS A 7 18.50 9.69 -24.81
C LYS A 7 18.94 10.57 -23.62
N ASP A 8 19.90 11.47 -23.85
CA ASP A 8 20.42 12.45 -22.89
C ASP A 8 19.54 13.70 -22.70
N SER A 9 18.30 13.72 -23.18
CA SER A 9 17.42 14.89 -22.99
C SER A 9 16.52 14.79 -21.76
N PHE A 10 16.32 13.61 -21.17
CA PHE A 10 15.24 13.40 -20.22
C PHE A 10 15.72 13.26 -18.77
N ILE A 11 15.11 14.03 -17.89
CA ILE A 11 15.31 13.93 -16.43
C ILE A 11 14.65 12.64 -15.95
N ASN A 12 15.47 11.74 -15.43
CA ASN A 12 15.01 10.48 -14.85
C ASN A 12 14.25 10.75 -13.55
N LYS A 13 13.02 10.23 -13.45
CA LYS A 13 12.19 10.36 -12.24
C LYS A 13 12.75 9.50 -11.12
N PRO A 14 12.68 9.94 -9.84
CA PRO A 14 13.09 9.14 -8.71
C PRO A 14 12.13 7.96 -8.51
N ILE A 15 12.66 6.75 -8.36
CA ILE A 15 11.90 5.51 -8.18
C ILE A 15 12.32 4.88 -6.86
N TYR A 16 11.36 4.48 -6.01
CA TYR A 16 11.67 3.77 -4.78
C TYR A 16 12.24 2.38 -5.11
N PRO A 17 13.27 1.88 -4.41
CA PRO A 17 13.81 0.54 -4.65
C PRO A 17 12.72 -0.52 -4.47
N GLY A 18 12.48 -1.34 -5.50
CA GLY A 18 11.37 -2.31 -5.53
C GLY A 18 10.00 -1.70 -5.89
N GLY A 19 9.98 -0.43 -6.30
CA GLY A 19 8.80 0.28 -6.79
C GLY A 19 7.79 0.63 -5.70
N MET A 20 6.56 0.92 -6.13
CA MET A 20 5.48 1.35 -5.23
C MET A 20 5.04 0.26 -4.25
N LYS A 21 5.11 -1.01 -4.65
CA LYS A 21 4.73 -2.15 -3.78
C LYS A 21 5.69 -2.27 -2.59
N ALA A 22 7.00 -2.21 -2.84
CA ALA A 22 8.00 -2.24 -1.77
C ALA A 22 7.88 -1.04 -0.82
N MET A 23 7.60 0.15 -1.37
CA MET A 23 7.37 1.35 -0.56
C MET A 23 6.17 1.18 0.38
N ARG A 24 5.04 0.68 -0.13
CA ARG A 24 3.84 0.41 0.69
C ARG A 24 4.09 -0.66 1.75
N LYS A 25 4.85 -1.71 1.40
CA LYS A 25 5.24 -2.78 2.33
C LYS A 25 6.12 -2.22 3.46
N PHE A 26 7.12 -1.42 3.12
CA PHE A 26 7.99 -0.74 4.09
C PHE A 26 7.19 0.13 5.06
N VAL A 27 6.27 0.95 4.53
CA VAL A 27 5.37 1.76 5.36
C VAL A 27 4.59 0.86 6.31
N LYS A 28 3.95 -0.20 5.82
CA LYS A 28 3.16 -1.10 6.66
C LYS A 28 3.99 -1.82 7.75
N GLU A 29 5.23 -2.21 7.46
CA GLU A 29 6.11 -2.91 8.41
C GLU A 29 6.77 -1.98 9.44
N ARG A 30 6.99 -0.71 9.11
CA ARG A 30 7.68 0.25 9.98
C ARG A 30 6.75 1.27 10.61
N MET A 31 5.48 1.31 10.20
CA MET A 31 4.46 2.20 10.75
C MET A 31 4.11 1.76 12.17
N ILE A 32 4.26 2.70 13.09
CA ILE A 32 3.86 2.56 14.47
C ILE A 32 2.56 3.36 14.62
N TYR A 33 1.58 2.77 15.28
CA TYR A 33 0.33 3.46 15.60
C TYR A 33 0.52 4.21 16.91
N PRO A 34 0.41 5.56 16.93
CA PRO A 34 0.49 6.33 18.16
C PRO A 34 -0.57 5.88 19.17
N GLN A 35 -0.23 5.90 20.47
CA GLN A 35 -1.17 5.51 21.53
C GLN A 35 -2.40 6.43 21.55
N GLU A 36 -2.20 7.73 21.43
CA GLU A 36 -3.29 8.74 21.42
C GLU A 36 -4.33 8.46 20.32
N ALA A 37 -3.87 8.12 19.11
CA ALA A 37 -4.75 7.77 17.99
C ALA A 37 -5.47 6.43 18.22
N LEU A 38 -4.85 5.49 18.93
CA LEU A 38 -5.40 4.17 19.21
C LEU A 38 -6.48 4.23 20.29
N GLU A 39 -6.24 5.01 21.35
CA GLU A 39 -7.19 5.28 22.43
C GLU A 39 -8.41 6.04 21.91
N SER A 40 -8.17 7.04 21.05
CA SER A 40 -9.22 7.85 20.43
C SER A 40 -9.90 7.16 19.25
N LYS A 41 -9.48 5.92 18.89
CA LYS A 41 -10.00 5.13 17.76
C LYS A 41 -10.05 5.91 16.44
N ILE A 42 -9.03 6.73 16.18
CA ILE A 42 -8.96 7.60 15.01
C ILE A 42 -8.40 6.82 13.84
N GLU A 43 -9.12 6.75 12.72
CA GLU A 43 -8.65 6.14 11.48
C GLU A 43 -8.72 7.11 10.31
N GLY A 44 -7.91 6.89 9.27
CA GLY A 44 -7.97 7.67 8.04
C GLY A 44 -6.65 7.73 7.30
N SER A 45 -6.39 8.84 6.60
CA SER A 45 -5.22 8.96 5.73
C SER A 45 -4.50 10.30 5.88
N VAL A 46 -3.20 10.24 6.14
CA VAL A 46 -2.32 11.41 6.16
C VAL A 46 -1.71 11.59 4.78
N LEU A 47 -1.81 12.80 4.23
CA LEU A 47 -1.17 13.19 2.98
C LEU A 47 0.10 13.97 3.28
N VAL A 48 1.24 13.39 2.93
CA VAL A 48 2.56 14.01 3.12
C VAL A 48 3.13 14.41 1.77
N LYS A 49 3.48 15.69 1.63
CA LYS A 49 4.30 16.23 0.54
C LYS A 49 5.76 16.19 0.96
N TYR A 50 6.65 15.80 0.06
CA TYR A 50 8.07 15.73 0.37
C TYR A 50 8.94 15.99 -0.86
N GLU A 51 10.15 16.45 -0.58
CA GLU A 51 11.16 16.75 -1.60
C GLU A 51 12.24 15.69 -1.60
N VAL A 52 12.55 15.15 -2.78
CA VAL A 52 13.64 14.20 -2.99
C VAL A 52 14.78 14.90 -3.73
N ASN A 53 15.97 14.84 -3.15
CA ASN A 53 17.18 15.42 -3.73
C ASN A 53 17.74 14.53 -4.86
N TYR A 54 18.69 15.05 -5.65
CA TYR A 54 19.37 14.29 -6.72
C TYR A 54 20.10 13.03 -6.22
N LYS A 55 20.42 12.95 -4.93
CA LYS A 55 20.98 11.75 -4.27
C LYS A 55 19.93 10.70 -3.87
N GLY A 56 18.63 11.00 -4.03
CA GLY A 56 17.54 10.12 -3.64
C GLY A 56 17.14 10.17 -2.18
N LYS A 57 17.75 11.05 -1.38
CA LYS A 57 17.34 11.29 0.01
C LYS A 57 16.20 12.31 0.06
N VAL A 58 15.29 12.14 1.00
CA VAL A 58 14.26 13.12 1.32
C VAL A 58 14.90 14.29 2.09
N THR A 59 14.69 15.52 1.64
CA THR A 59 15.26 16.74 2.25
C THR A 59 14.25 17.59 2.97
N LYS A 60 12.99 17.58 2.51
CA LYS A 60 11.89 18.35 3.11
C LYS A 60 10.66 17.49 3.18
N THR A 61 9.90 17.61 4.27
CA THR A 61 8.61 16.93 4.48
C THR A 61 7.61 17.94 5.00
N GLU A 62 6.45 18.02 4.37
CA GLU A 62 5.35 18.91 4.69
C GLU A 62 4.05 18.10 4.75
N ILE A 63 3.22 18.35 5.77
CA ILE A 63 1.96 17.65 5.96
C ILE A 63 0.89 18.47 5.26
N ALA A 64 0.32 17.91 4.18
CA ALA A 64 -0.69 18.61 3.38
C ALA A 64 -2.11 18.37 3.90
N SER A 65 -2.36 17.20 4.48
CA SER A 65 -3.60 16.86 5.17
C SER A 65 -3.24 15.89 6.29
N GLY A 66 -3.43 16.34 7.52
CA GLY A 66 -3.12 15.59 8.73
C GLY A 66 -4.38 15.00 9.36
N LEU A 67 -4.16 14.01 10.24
CA LEU A 67 -5.18 13.47 11.12
C LEU A 67 -5.04 13.98 12.57
N GLY A 68 -3.85 14.47 12.94
CA GLY A 68 -3.50 14.74 14.34
C GLY A 68 -3.24 13.45 15.14
N TYR A 69 -3.30 13.56 16.48
CA TYR A 69 -3.14 12.46 17.44
C TYR A 69 -1.86 11.63 17.24
N GLY A 70 -0.76 12.29 16.87
CA GLY A 70 0.53 11.64 16.62
C GLY A 70 0.70 10.98 15.24
N CYS A 71 -0.38 10.85 14.44
CA CYS A 71 -0.31 10.17 13.13
C CYS A 71 0.55 10.96 12.13
N ASP A 72 0.55 12.27 12.30
CA ASP A 72 1.23 13.24 11.47
C ASP A 72 2.76 13.16 11.64
N GLU A 73 3.23 13.07 12.87
CA GLU A 73 4.66 12.89 13.15
C GLU A 73 5.15 11.52 12.69
N GLU A 74 4.38 10.45 12.94
CA GLU A 74 4.73 9.10 12.47
C GLU A 74 4.78 9.03 10.95
N ALA A 75 3.83 9.65 10.25
CA ALA A 75 3.85 9.76 8.80
C ALA A 75 5.09 10.51 8.30
N ALA A 76 5.44 11.64 8.92
CA ALA A 76 6.64 12.40 8.57
C ALA A 76 7.93 11.59 8.82
N ARG A 77 8.00 10.85 9.93
CA ARG A 77 9.13 9.96 10.26
C ARG A 77 9.36 8.91 9.19
N LEU A 78 8.30 8.19 8.78
CA LEU A 78 8.38 7.17 7.73
C LEU A 78 8.90 7.72 6.41
N VAL A 79 8.40 8.89 6.00
CA VAL A 79 8.80 9.54 4.75
C VAL A 79 10.26 9.98 4.79
N ARG A 80 10.77 10.47 5.92
CA ARG A 80 12.19 10.83 6.08
C ARG A 80 13.13 9.64 5.92
N MET A 81 12.66 8.43 6.23
CA MET A 81 13.44 7.20 6.09
C MET A 81 13.49 6.66 4.64
N PHE A 82 12.76 7.26 3.70
CA PHE A 82 12.78 6.79 2.33
C PHE A 82 14.09 7.11 1.62
N ILE A 83 14.58 6.11 0.88
CA ILE A 83 15.72 6.25 -0.02
C ILE A 83 15.25 5.89 -1.41
N PHE A 84 15.34 6.84 -2.34
CA PHE A 84 14.95 6.69 -3.73
C PHE A 84 16.17 6.42 -4.62
N LYS A 85 15.98 5.61 -5.67
CA LYS A 85 16.93 5.49 -6.77
C LYS A 85 16.65 6.60 -7.76
N VAL A 86 17.62 7.48 -7.97
CA VAL A 86 17.56 8.57 -8.95
C VAL A 86 18.52 8.25 -10.08
N GLY A 87 18.01 8.18 -11.31
CA GLY A 87 18.86 8.02 -12.48
C GLY A 87 19.74 9.26 -12.69
N LYS A 88 20.89 9.09 -13.33
CA LYS A 88 21.75 10.22 -13.70
C LYS A 88 20.93 11.20 -14.55
N SER A 89 20.88 12.46 -14.12
CA SER A 89 20.25 13.52 -14.90
C SER A 89 21.19 13.97 -16.00
N PRO A 90 20.66 14.36 -17.16
CA PRO A 90 21.50 14.89 -18.23
C PRO A 90 22.19 16.17 -17.79
N ARG A 91 23.37 16.44 -18.34
CA ARG A 91 24.16 17.67 -18.08
C ARG A 91 24.51 17.89 -16.59
N LYS A 92 24.58 16.84 -15.77
CA LYS A 92 24.98 16.93 -14.34
C LYS A 92 24.09 17.90 -13.53
N LEU A 93 22.83 18.10 -13.94
CA LEU A 93 21.89 18.96 -13.21
C LEU A 93 21.51 18.33 -11.86
N ARG A 94 21.45 19.19 -10.84
CA ARG A 94 20.96 18.85 -9.50
C ARG A 94 19.49 19.20 -9.41
N VAL A 95 18.63 18.22 -9.63
CA VAL A 95 17.16 18.41 -9.61
C VAL A 95 16.59 18.04 -8.24
N LYS A 96 15.63 18.83 -7.76
CA LYS A 96 14.76 18.50 -6.63
C LYS A 96 13.41 18.03 -7.16
N PHE A 97 12.89 16.94 -6.61
CA PHE A 97 11.60 16.38 -7.02
C PHE A 97 10.59 16.53 -5.91
N HIS A 98 9.49 17.23 -6.18
CA HIS A 98 8.35 17.31 -5.28
C HIS A 98 7.43 16.11 -5.51
N LYS A 99 7.10 15.39 -4.44
CA LYS A 99 6.22 14.22 -4.46
C LYS A 99 5.23 14.27 -3.32
N SER A 100 4.16 13.48 -3.45
CA SER A 100 3.19 13.25 -2.39
C SER A 100 2.97 11.75 -2.17
N ILE A 101 2.73 11.37 -0.93
CA ILE A 101 2.32 10.03 -0.53
C ILE A 101 1.15 10.12 0.44
N ARG A 102 0.17 9.23 0.24
CA ARG A 102 -0.92 9.03 1.17
C ARG A 102 -0.63 7.79 2.02
N ILE A 103 -0.56 7.98 3.34
CA ILE A 103 -0.35 6.91 4.31
C ILE A 103 -1.69 6.67 5.02
N ASN A 104 -2.16 5.43 5.01
CA ASN A 104 -3.45 5.08 5.58
C ASN A 104 -3.24 4.45 6.95
N PHE A 105 -3.74 5.11 7.99
CA PHE A 105 -3.82 4.60 9.34
C PHE A 105 -5.15 3.89 9.50
N LYS A 106 -5.09 2.57 9.67
CA LYS A 106 -6.27 1.74 9.92
C LYS A 106 -6.12 1.12 11.28
N LEU A 107 -7.18 1.18 12.07
CA LEU A 107 -7.21 0.51 13.36
C LEU A 107 -6.92 -0.98 13.16
N PRO A 108 -6.06 -1.59 13.99
CA PRO A 108 -5.87 -3.02 13.97
C PRO A 108 -7.19 -3.65 14.38
N LYS A 109 -7.90 -4.26 13.43
CA LYS A 109 -9.04 -5.13 13.76
C LYS A 109 -8.48 -6.23 14.64
N VAL A 110 -8.88 -6.24 15.91
CA VAL A 110 -8.63 -7.38 16.80
C VAL A 110 -9.11 -8.59 16.02
N LYS A 111 -8.18 -9.43 15.59
CA LYS A 111 -8.54 -10.74 15.05
C LYS A 111 -9.14 -11.46 16.23
N GLU A 112 -10.46 -11.50 16.32
CA GLU A 112 -11.13 -12.51 17.11
C GLU A 112 -10.46 -13.83 16.68
N LYS A 113 -9.74 -14.48 17.61
CA LYS A 113 -9.30 -15.86 17.40
C LYS A 113 -10.55 -16.62 16.94
N PRO A 114 -10.48 -17.49 15.91
CA PRO A 114 -11.65 -18.21 15.46
C PRO A 114 -12.29 -18.88 16.68
N LYS A 115 -13.48 -18.39 17.05
CA LYS A 115 -14.35 -19.07 18.02
C LYS A 115 -14.55 -20.47 17.45
N THR A 116 -14.17 -21.51 18.18
CA THR A 116 -14.30 -22.93 17.82
C THR A 116 -15.68 -23.18 17.21
N SER A 117 -15.76 -23.22 15.89
CA SER A 117 -16.89 -23.76 15.17
C SER A 117 -16.84 -25.27 15.33
N ASN A 118 -17.75 -25.86 16.08
CA ASN A 118 -17.96 -27.31 16.08
C ASN A 118 -18.32 -27.72 14.64
N VAL A 119 -17.33 -28.21 13.89
CA VAL A 119 -17.53 -28.71 12.52
C VAL A 119 -18.16 -30.09 12.64
N GLN A 120 -19.48 -30.21 12.40
CA GLN A 120 -20.10 -31.50 12.11
C GLN A 120 -19.73 -31.91 10.69
N VAL A 121 -18.95 -32.98 10.56
CA VAL A 121 -18.54 -33.53 9.27
C VAL A 121 -19.50 -34.66 8.91
N ASN A 122 -20.42 -34.42 7.99
CA ASN A 122 -21.19 -35.49 7.35
C ASN A 122 -20.46 -35.89 6.07
N TYR A 123 -19.87 -37.08 6.04
CA TYR A 123 -19.23 -37.65 4.85
C TYR A 123 -20.23 -38.52 4.09
N THR A 124 -20.47 -38.20 2.81
CA THR A 124 -21.06 -39.14 1.86
C THR A 124 -19.95 -39.70 0.99
N ILE A 125 -19.67 -40.99 1.17
CA ILE A 125 -18.69 -41.71 0.34
C ILE A 125 -19.34 -41.97 -1.02
N THR A 126 -19.02 -41.17 -2.03
CA THR A 126 -19.42 -41.46 -3.42
C THR A 126 -18.22 -41.94 -4.22
N LYS A 127 -18.17 -43.27 -4.34
CA LYS A 127 -17.28 -44.06 -5.19
C LYS A 127 -17.50 -43.71 -6.67
N SER A 128 -16.43 -43.29 -7.34
CA SER A 128 -16.16 -43.41 -8.79
C SER A 128 -17.13 -42.81 -9.82
N LYS A 129 -16.57 -42.01 -10.76
CA LYS A 129 -16.52 -42.27 -12.22
C LYS A 129 -16.71 -41.01 -13.10
N ALA A 130 -15.59 -40.60 -13.71
CA ALA A 130 -15.38 -40.04 -15.05
C ALA A 130 -16.24 -38.89 -15.65
N ALA A 131 -15.49 -37.93 -16.24
CA ALA A 131 -15.75 -37.12 -17.44
C ALA A 131 -16.58 -35.80 -17.34
N SER A 132 -15.92 -34.72 -17.77
CA SER A 132 -16.37 -33.34 -18.09
C SER A 132 -17.32 -33.28 -19.32
N PRO A 133 -18.06 -32.18 -19.66
CA PRO A 133 -17.69 -30.75 -19.49
C PRO A 133 -18.92 -29.79 -19.25
N PRO A 134 -18.98 -28.48 -19.63
CA PRO A 134 -19.48 -27.39 -18.77
C PRO A 134 -20.83 -26.74 -19.20
N SER A 135 -21.69 -26.23 -18.29
CA SER A 135 -22.74 -25.27 -18.69
C SER A 135 -23.50 -24.57 -17.55
N SER A 136 -23.51 -23.23 -17.62
CA SER A 136 -24.60 -22.26 -17.38
C SER A 136 -25.71 -22.46 -16.32
N SER A 137 -25.79 -21.49 -15.40
CA SER A 137 -26.98 -20.74 -14.90
C SER A 137 -28.30 -21.45 -14.55
N SER A 138 -28.63 -21.49 -13.25
CA SER A 138 -29.81 -20.80 -12.63
C SER A 138 -30.01 -21.33 -11.20
N SER A 139 -30.04 -20.44 -10.20
CA SER A 139 -30.27 -20.77 -8.80
C SER A 139 -31.71 -20.44 -8.41
N TYR A 140 -32.51 -21.44 -8.05
CA TYR A 140 -33.77 -21.26 -7.34
C TYR A 140 -33.61 -21.78 -5.91
N SER A 141 -33.97 -20.97 -4.93
CA SER A 141 -34.06 -21.37 -3.52
C SER A 141 -35.49 -21.20 -3.03
N TYR A 142 -36.07 -22.24 -2.43
CA TYR A 142 -37.30 -22.13 -1.64
C TYR A 142 -37.02 -22.53 -0.20
N THR A 143 -37.53 -21.72 0.72
CA THR A 143 -37.50 -21.94 2.17
C THR A 143 -38.86 -22.48 2.62
N ILE A 144 -38.87 -23.57 3.37
CA ILE A 144 -40.05 -24.05 4.11
C ILE A 144 -39.73 -23.88 5.59
N ASN A 145 -40.50 -23.02 6.25
CA ASN A 145 -40.45 -22.82 7.70
C ASN A 145 -41.50 -23.74 8.33
N ILE A 146 -41.10 -24.47 9.37
CA ILE A 146 -41.99 -25.24 10.25
C ILE A 146 -42.23 -24.40 11.50
#